data_AF-A0A1W9RYM9-F1
#
_entry.id   AF-A0A1W9RYM9-F1
#
_cell.length_a   1.000
_cell.length_b   1.000
_cell.length_c   1.000
_cell.angle_alpha   90.00
_cell.angle_beta   90.00
_cell.angle_gamma   90.00
#
_symmetry.space_group_name_H-M   'P 1'
#
loop_
_entity.id
_entity.type
_entity.pdbx_description
1 polymer ?
#
loop_
_entity_poly.entity_id
_entity_poly.type
_entity_poly.pdbx_seq_one_letter_code
_entity_poly.pdbx_strand_id
1 'polypeptide(L)'
;MKITKTGEAGREEKGDIYVKIEPASEGTGLKIDLTSSVERLYGERIRQTILDVLEEFGVEDAHVTAIDHGALDFVIRARVEAVLTYYSREEVSI
;
A
#
# COMPACT_ATOMS: atom_id res chain seq x y z
N MET A 1 11.39 -7.93 -0.56
CA MET A 1 11.76 -6.60 -1.05
C MET A 1 11.95 -5.67 0.14
N LYS A 2 13.00 -4.84 0.14
CA LYS A 2 13.18 -3.78 1.15
C LYS A 2 12.71 -2.44 0.57
N ILE A 3 11.85 -1.73 1.29
CA ILE A 3 11.46 -0.35 0.95
C ILE A 3 12.58 0.57 1.43
N THR A 4 13.18 1.35 0.52
CA THR A 4 14.26 2.30 0.88
C THR A 4 13.85 3.76 0.67
N LYS A 5 12.76 3.99 -0.08
CA LYS A 5 12.22 5.32 -0.36
C LYS A 5 10.72 5.33 -0.18
N THR A 6 10.23 6.46 0.32
CA THR A 6 8.80 6.74 0.36
C THR A 6 8.26 6.88 -1.06
N GLY A 7 7.15 6.20 -1.35
CA GLY A 7 6.43 6.29 -2.61
C GLY A 7 4.95 6.48 -2.39
N GLU A 8 4.27 7.10 -3.35
CA GLU A 8 2.83 7.32 -3.31
C GLU A 8 2.17 7.17 -4.67
N ALA A 9 0.91 6.73 -4.68
CA ALA A 9 0.10 6.61 -5.88
C ALA A 9 -1.39 6.76 -5.58
N GLY A 10 -2.16 7.17 -6.60
CA GLY A 10 -3.61 7.35 -6.51
C GLY A 10 -4.03 8.73 -6.02
N ARG A 11 -5.32 8.90 -5.76
CA ARG A 11 -5.96 10.18 -5.41
C ARG A 11 -7.04 9.95 -4.35
N GLU A 12 -7.28 10.97 -3.54
CA GLU A 12 -8.40 11.03 -2.59
C GLU A 12 -9.72 11.39 -3.31
N GLU A 13 -10.06 10.61 -4.34
CA GLU A 13 -11.26 10.82 -5.15
C GLU A 13 -12.19 9.61 -5.06
N LYS A 14 -13.48 9.84 -5.31
CA LYS A 14 -14.50 8.80 -5.27
C LYS A 14 -14.15 7.66 -6.25
N GLY A 15 -14.07 6.44 -5.72
CA GLY A 15 -13.74 5.25 -6.50
C GLY A 15 -12.24 5.02 -6.73
N ASP A 16 -11.38 5.88 -6.17
CA ASP A 16 -9.93 5.67 -6.12
C ASP A 16 -9.44 5.65 -4.65
N ILE A 17 -8.19 5.29 -4.48
CA ILE A 17 -7.50 5.22 -3.19
C ILE A 17 -6.15 5.91 -3.32
N TYR A 18 -5.82 6.78 -2.37
CA TYR A 18 -4.46 7.27 -2.20
C TYR A 18 -3.70 6.30 -1.30
N VAL A 19 -2.53 5.86 -1.76
CA VAL A 19 -1.63 4.95 -1.04
C VAL A 19 -0.26 5.58 -0.93
N LYS A 20 0.29 5.62 0.27
CA LYS A 20 1.68 5.99 0.56
C LYS A 20 2.37 4.85 1.30
N ILE A 21 3.54 4.44 0.86
CA ILE A 21 4.36 3.40 1.50
C ILE A 21 5.69 4.01 1.90
N GLU A 22 6.03 3.88 3.18
CA GLU A 22 7.23 4.43 3.80
C GLU A 22 8.13 3.31 4.33
N PRO A 23 9.46 3.48 4.27
CA PRO A 23 10.40 2.51 4.84
C PRO A 23 10.20 2.40 6.36
N ALA A 24 10.26 1.18 6.88
CA ALA A 24 10.26 0.91 8.31
C ALA A 24 11.58 0.26 8.74
N SER A 25 11.88 0.34 10.03
CA SER A 25 13.02 -0.37 10.62
C SER A 25 12.81 -1.88 10.50
N GLU A 26 13.90 -2.63 10.28
CA GLU A 26 13.86 -4.09 10.18
C GLU A 26 13.22 -4.74 11.41
N GLY A 27 12.28 -5.67 11.19
CA GLY A 27 11.53 -6.37 12.24
C GLY A 27 10.39 -5.57 12.86
N THR A 28 10.02 -4.41 12.30
CA THR A 28 8.82 -3.65 12.72
C THR A 28 7.54 -4.32 12.20
N GLY A 29 7.63 -5.06 11.09
CA GLY A 29 6.51 -5.65 10.38
C GLY A 29 5.76 -4.63 9.53
N LEU A 30 4.63 -5.07 8.98
CA LEU A 30 3.75 -4.26 8.17
C LEU A 30 2.73 -3.53 9.05
N LYS A 31 2.73 -2.19 8.98
CA LYS A 31 1.72 -1.35 9.63
C LYS A 31 0.85 -0.68 8.57
N ILE A 32 -0.47 -0.84 8.66
CA ILE A 32 -1.43 -0.25 7.71
C ILE A 32 -2.40 0.67 8.46
N ASP A 33 -2.26 1.98 8.22
CA ASP A 33 -3.20 3.01 8.66
C ASP A 33 -4.18 3.30 7.51
N LEU A 34 -5.41 2.77 7.62
CA LEU A 34 -6.49 2.98 6.65
C LEU A 34 -7.50 3.99 7.18
N THR A 35 -7.88 4.95 6.34
CA THR A 35 -9.06 5.80 6.50
C THR A 35 -9.98 5.57 5.30
N SER A 36 -11.22 5.11 5.52
CA SER A 36 -12.15 4.87 4.41
C SER A 36 -13.57 5.37 4.65
N SER A 37 -14.19 5.91 3.60
CA SER A 37 -15.62 6.24 3.61
C SER A 37 -16.54 5.00 3.76
N VAL A 38 -16.03 3.81 3.44
CA VAL A 38 -16.75 2.53 3.51
C VAL A 38 -16.12 1.57 4.52
N GLU A 39 -15.33 2.08 5.45
CA GLU A 39 -14.52 1.29 6.38
C GLU A 39 -15.33 0.28 7.20
N ARG A 40 -16.52 0.68 7.64
CA ARG A 40 -17.42 -0.18 8.43
C ARG A 40 -17.86 -1.45 7.69
N LEU A 41 -17.84 -1.44 6.35
CA LEU A 41 -18.27 -2.57 5.52
C LEU A 41 -17.09 -3.31 4.90
N TYR A 42 -16.06 -2.59 4.47
CA TYR A 42 -14.97 -3.15 3.65
C TYR A 42 -13.58 -2.90 4.21
N GLY A 43 -13.43 -2.28 5.38
CA GLY A 43 -12.14 -1.91 5.94
C GLY A 43 -11.19 -3.08 6.16
N GLU A 44 -11.69 -4.24 6.58
CA GLU A 44 -10.87 -5.46 6.70
C GLU A 44 -10.42 -5.97 5.33
N ARG A 45 -11.33 -5.97 4.35
CA ARG A 45 -11.03 -6.43 3.00
C ARG A 45 -9.99 -5.54 2.32
N ILE A 46 -10.11 -4.21 2.46
CA ILE A 46 -9.14 -3.25 1.91
C ILE A 46 -7.75 -3.51 2.52
N ARG A 47 -7.66 -3.68 3.83
CA ARG A 47 -6.39 -3.98 4.52
C ARG A 47 -5.80 -5.31 4.04
N GLN A 48 -6.63 -6.34 3.90
CA GLN A 48 -6.18 -7.64 3.38
C GLN A 48 -5.66 -7.52 1.95
N THR A 49 -6.37 -6.81 1.07
CA THR A 49 -5.92 -6.59 -0.31
C THR A 49 -4.58 -5.86 -0.37
N ILE A 50 -4.35 -4.87 0.48
CA ILE A 50 -3.06 -4.18 0.60
C ILE A 50 -1.97 -5.15 1.11
N LEU A 51 -2.28 -5.93 2.15
CA LEU A 51 -1.37 -6.91 2.74
C LEU A 51 -0.95 -7.98 1.73
N ASP A 52 -1.91 -8.56 1.01
CA ASP A 52 -1.68 -9.59 -0.01
C ASP A 52 -0.67 -9.09 -1.07
N VAL A 53 -0.83 -7.85 -1.55
CA VAL A 53 0.09 -7.28 -2.53
C VAL A 53 1.48 -7.05 -1.94
N LEU A 54 1.58 -6.59 -0.69
CA LEU A 54 2.88 -6.43 -0.03
C LEU A 54 3.60 -7.77 0.14
N GLU A 55 2.88 -8.82 0.56
CA GLU A 55 3.40 -10.18 0.70
C GLU A 55 3.82 -10.78 -0.65
N GLU A 56 3.04 -10.58 -1.70
CA GLU A 56 3.38 -11.01 -3.07
C GLU A 56 4.69 -10.37 -3.57
N PHE A 57 4.98 -9.12 -3.18
CA PHE A 57 6.25 -8.44 -3.46
C PHE A 57 7.35 -8.75 -2.43
N GLY A 58 7.03 -9.57 -1.42
CA GLY A 58 7.91 -9.98 -0.33
C GLY A 58 8.33 -8.84 0.58
N VAL A 59 7.50 -7.80 0.75
CA VAL A 59 7.76 -6.70 1.67
C VAL A 59 7.46 -7.16 3.09
N GLU A 60 8.45 -7.10 3.97
CA GLU A 60 8.32 -7.54 5.37
C GLU A 60 8.12 -6.37 6.34
N ASP A 61 8.76 -5.23 6.04
CA ASP A 61 8.76 -4.04 6.89
C ASP A 61 8.37 -2.79 6.08
N ALA A 62 7.23 -2.20 6.41
CA ALA A 62 6.77 -0.95 5.81
C ALA A 62 5.67 -0.29 6.65
N HIS A 63 5.56 1.04 6.54
CA HIS A 63 4.41 1.79 7.02
C HIS A 63 3.57 2.23 5.83
N VAL A 64 2.31 1.79 5.79
CA VAL A 64 1.37 2.10 4.73
C VAL A 64 0.29 3.03 5.26
N THR A 65 0.11 4.16 4.57
CA THR A 65 -1.03 5.05 4.75
C THR A 65 -1.96 4.89 3.55
N ALA A 66 -3.24 4.63 3.80
CA ALA A 66 -4.24 4.42 2.76
C ALA A 66 -5.50 5.29 3.03
N ILE A 67 -5.91 6.08 2.05
CA ILE A 67 -7.12 6.93 2.11
C ILE A 67 -8.05 6.52 0.98
N ASP A 68 -9.16 5.87 1.33
CA ASP A 68 -10.09 5.22 0.39
C ASP A 68 -11.47 5.89 0.35
N HIS A 69 -11.95 6.12 -0.87
CA HIS A 69 -13.30 6.62 -1.13
C HIS A 69 -14.14 5.63 -1.95
N GLY A 70 -14.09 4.35 -1.60
CA GLY A 70 -14.87 3.29 -2.21
C GLY A 70 -14.24 2.72 -3.48
N ALA A 71 -12.93 2.59 -3.50
CA ALA A 71 -12.20 1.94 -4.57
C ALA A 71 -12.54 0.45 -4.66
N LEU A 72 -12.54 -0.09 -5.88
CA LEU A 72 -12.69 -1.51 -6.10
C LEU A 72 -11.38 -2.24 -5.78
N ASP A 73 -11.45 -3.51 -5.38
CA ASP A 73 -10.27 -4.33 -5.02
C ASP A 73 -9.16 -4.25 -6.07
N PHE A 74 -9.48 -4.31 -7.36
CA PHE A 74 -8.47 -4.23 -8.42
C PHE A 74 -7.81 -2.84 -8.53
N VAL A 75 -8.52 -1.77 -8.18
CA VAL A 75 -7.96 -0.40 -8.13
C VAL A 75 -6.98 -0.31 -6.97
N ILE A 76 -7.36 -0.84 -5.81
CA ILE A 76 -6.50 -0.88 -4.62
C ILE A 76 -5.20 -1.61 -4.95
N ARG A 77 -5.30 -2.82 -5.53
CA ARG A 77 -4.11 -3.59 -5.95
C ARG A 77 -3.24 -2.80 -6.92
N ALA A 78 -3.82 -2.24 -7.97
CA ALA A 78 -3.08 -1.47 -8.97
C ALA A 78 -2.34 -0.26 -8.36
N ARG A 79 -2.93 0.43 -7.36
CA ARG A 79 -2.27 1.56 -6.69
C ARG A 79 -1.11 1.11 -5.80
N VAL A 80 -1.29 0.04 -5.02
CA VAL A 80 -0.20 -0.51 -4.19
C VAL A 80 0.94 -1.01 -5.07
N GLU A 81 0.65 -1.76 -6.13
CA GLU A 81 1.64 -2.25 -7.10
C GLU A 81 2.39 -1.10 -7.78
N ALA A 82 1.69 0.00 -8.10
CA ALA A 82 2.31 1.18 -8.67
C ALA A 82 3.35 1.81 -7.71
N VAL A 83 3.02 1.93 -6.41
CA VAL A 83 3.97 2.41 -5.40
C VAL A 83 5.22 1.52 -5.35
N LEU A 84 5.02 0.21 -5.25
CA LEU A 84 6.10 -0.77 -5.13
C LEU A 84 7.00 -0.82 -6.38
N THR A 85 6.41 -0.68 -7.58
CA THR A 85 7.14 -0.82 -8.84
C THR A 85 7.92 0.44 -9.20
N TYR A 86 7.32 1.61 -9.03
CA TYR A 86 7.86 2.86 -9.60
C TYR A 86 8.47 3.80 -8.58
N TYR A 87 8.08 3.71 -7.30
CA TYR A 87 8.41 4.75 -6.32
C TYR A 87 9.25 4.25 -5.14
N SER A 88 9.17 2.96 -4.81
CA SER A 88 9.81 2.41 -3.59
C SER A 88 11.06 1.54 -3.84
N ARG A 89 11.63 1.53 -5.05
CA ARG A 89 12.73 0.61 -5.42
C ARG A 89 14.12 1.27 -5.40
N GLU A 90 15.10 0.57 -4.82
CA GLU A 90 16.52 0.70 -5.17
C GLU A 90 16.89 -0.46 -6.11
N GLU A 91 17.67 -0.19 -7.16
CA GLU A 91 18.18 -1.21 -8.07
C GLU A 91 19.03 -2.24 -7.31
N VAL A 92 18.72 -3.52 -7.49
CA VAL A 92 19.67 -4.59 -7.13
C VAL A 92 20.81 -4.48 -8.14
N SER A 93 21.97 -3.98 -7.69
CA SER A 93 23.20 -4.04 -8.47
C SER A 93 23.56 -5.51 -8.70
N ILE A 94 23.60 -5.90 -9.97
CA ILE A 94 24.05 -7.22 -10.46
C ILE A 94 25.58 -7.30 -10.33
#